data_AF-A0A7W7L6Y6-F1
#
_entry.id   AF-A0A7W7L6Y6-F1
#
_cell.length_a   1.000
_cell.length_b   1.000
_cell.length_c   1.000
_cell.angle_alpha   90.00
_cell.angle_beta   90.00
_cell.angle_gamma   90.00
#
_symmetry.space_group_name_H-M   'P 1'
#
loop_
_entity.id
_entity.type
_entity.pdbx_description
1 polymer ?
#
loop_
_entity_poly.entity_id
_entity_poly.type
_entity_poly.pdbx_seq_one_letter_code
_entity_poly.pdbx_strand_id
1 'polypeptide(L)'
;MLPITVNTEPGEVLSGITAEELATVIGRLGGKDDRFAVVERTSGDADYYIQTWHERGGAYEVEYRDGSQERHFAARLADAEAVVAVFVGWALETDGWADGHDWKQVDFSSEVEDGEDAPDIDATEGFDDEADARAADALDPELREEAEEHAGVLVRGGFELPGEIAEAVSDYFYEDGGTPVSVAAARGIVGPLWRERLAEQATWPEVTDPDRVGTAFDALAERGITARMNFTCCGNCGLAEIGAEAAEGDRGFVFFHYQDTERAVEGGALCLRYGVHHGTGEGDGSGGKGDTASIGREVAAALVEAGLGVVWDGDPGQAIEVDPLDWRKRLPTY
;
A
#
# COMPACT_ATOMS: atom_id res chain seq x y z
N MET A 1 -14.59 -25.23 15.77
CA MET A 1 -14.68 -23.96 15.02
C MET A 1 -13.89 -22.93 15.79
N LEU A 2 -12.87 -22.39 15.16
CA LEU A 2 -12.04 -21.31 15.67
C LEU A 2 -12.79 -19.98 15.42
N PRO A 3 -12.77 -19.03 16.36
CA PRO A 3 -13.46 -17.74 16.23
C PRO A 3 -12.64 -16.77 15.38
N ILE A 4 -12.30 -17.19 14.16
CA ILE A 4 -11.41 -16.46 13.25
C ILE A 4 -12.00 -16.37 11.85
N THR A 5 -11.53 -15.36 11.12
CA THR A 5 -11.64 -15.24 9.67
C THR A 5 -10.24 -15.38 9.08
N VAL A 6 -10.10 -16.20 8.04
CA VAL A 6 -8.85 -16.40 7.31
C VAL A 6 -9.02 -15.83 5.91
N ASN A 7 -8.14 -14.92 5.53
CA ASN A 7 -8.01 -14.36 4.20
C ASN A 7 -6.72 -14.90 3.56
N THR A 8 -6.79 -15.43 2.35
CA THR A 8 -5.60 -15.97 1.64
C THR A 8 -5.35 -15.23 0.33
N GLU A 9 -4.14 -15.33 -0.22
CA GLU A 9 -3.75 -14.69 -1.49
C GLU A 9 -4.75 -14.87 -2.65
N PRO A 10 -5.38 -16.05 -2.88
CA PRO A 10 -6.43 -16.21 -3.88
C PRO A 10 -7.74 -15.41 -3.66
N GLY A 11 -7.81 -14.56 -2.63
CA GLY A 11 -9.02 -13.83 -2.24
C GLY A 11 -10.07 -14.70 -1.53
N GLU A 12 -9.70 -15.91 -1.10
CA GLU A 12 -10.60 -16.79 -0.33
C GLU A 12 -10.74 -16.26 1.11
N VAL A 13 -12.00 -16.12 1.55
CA VAL A 13 -12.36 -15.70 2.91
C VAL A 13 -13.09 -16.83 3.62
N LEU A 14 -12.47 -17.38 4.67
CA LEU A 14 -12.99 -18.52 5.42
C LEU A 14 -13.24 -18.14 6.88
N SER A 15 -14.51 -18.09 7.31
CA SER A 15 -14.87 -17.77 8.69
C SER A 15 -15.31 -18.99 9.49
N GLY A 16 -14.90 -19.05 10.75
CA GLY A 16 -15.35 -20.08 11.68
C GLY A 16 -14.71 -21.45 11.47
N ILE A 17 -13.62 -21.57 10.72
CA ILE A 17 -13.03 -22.86 10.32
C ILE A 17 -12.54 -23.73 11.49
N THR A 18 -12.36 -25.02 11.26
CA THR A 18 -11.69 -25.97 12.16
C THR A 18 -10.17 -25.84 12.09
N ALA A 19 -9.47 -26.39 13.07
CA ALA A 19 -8.00 -26.49 13.03
C ALA A 19 -7.50 -27.36 11.87
N GLU A 20 -8.28 -28.37 11.45
CA GLU A 20 -7.95 -29.22 10.30
C GLU A 20 -8.08 -28.46 8.96
N GLU A 21 -9.12 -27.62 8.83
CA GLU A 21 -9.28 -26.73 7.69
C GLU A 21 -8.19 -25.65 7.65
N LEU A 22 -7.83 -25.08 8.81
CA LEU A 22 -6.70 -24.15 8.90
C LEU A 22 -5.38 -24.84 8.51
N ALA A 23 -5.15 -26.08 8.94
CA ALA A 23 -3.97 -26.84 8.52
C ALA A 23 -3.94 -27.11 7.01
N THR A 24 -5.11 -27.29 6.40
CA THR A 24 -5.23 -27.43 4.95
C THR A 24 -4.84 -26.13 4.24
N VAL A 25 -5.28 -24.98 4.77
CA VAL A 25 -4.91 -23.65 4.26
C VAL A 25 -3.41 -23.38 4.40
N ILE A 26 -2.82 -23.58 5.58
CA ILE A 26 -1.39 -23.34 5.79
C ILE A 26 -0.53 -24.33 4.99
N GLY A 27 -0.97 -25.57 4.83
CA GLY A 27 -0.25 -26.62 4.12
C GLY A 27 -0.23 -26.45 2.59
N ARG A 28 -1.12 -25.64 2.02
CA ARG A 28 -1.10 -25.30 0.58
C ARG A 28 -0.28 -24.07 0.25
N LEU A 29 0.10 -23.27 1.25
CA LEU A 29 0.94 -22.09 1.05
C LEU A 29 2.26 -22.46 0.36
N GLY A 30 2.84 -21.53 -0.40
CA GLY A 30 3.92 -21.80 -1.35
C GLY A 30 3.43 -22.47 -2.65
N GLY A 31 2.11 -22.58 -2.83
CA GLY A 31 1.47 -22.96 -4.07
C GLY A 31 1.50 -21.82 -5.11
N LYS A 32 1.02 -22.10 -6.32
CA LYS A 32 0.82 -21.05 -7.34
C LYS A 32 -0.26 -20.09 -6.83
N ASP A 33 0.08 -18.80 -6.72
CA ASP A 33 -0.83 -17.73 -6.29
C ASP A 33 -1.42 -17.94 -4.87
N ASP A 34 -0.67 -18.64 -4.00
CA ASP A 34 -1.09 -18.97 -2.63
C ASP A 34 0.11 -18.99 -1.69
N ARG A 35 0.54 -17.81 -1.25
CA ARG A 35 1.76 -17.56 -0.48
C ARG A 35 1.47 -16.99 0.90
N PHE A 36 0.34 -16.34 1.11
CA PHE A 36 0.01 -15.78 2.41
C PHE A 36 -1.38 -16.18 2.94
N ALA A 37 -1.49 -16.20 4.26
CA ALA A 37 -2.75 -16.25 4.98
C ALA A 37 -2.72 -15.21 6.12
N VAL A 38 -3.72 -14.33 6.14
CA VAL A 38 -3.97 -13.36 7.21
C VAL A 38 -5.17 -13.84 8.01
N VAL A 39 -5.04 -13.86 9.33
CA VAL A 39 -6.05 -14.39 10.25
C VAL A 39 -6.40 -13.34 11.29
N GLU A 40 -7.69 -13.05 11.36
CA GLU A 40 -8.28 -12.08 12.28
C GLU A 40 -9.27 -12.78 13.19
N ARG A 41 -9.45 -12.31 14.42
CA ARG A 41 -10.54 -12.80 15.28
C ARG A 41 -11.88 -12.24 14.79
N THR A 42 -12.93 -13.06 14.85
CA THR A 42 -14.29 -12.66 14.46
C THR A 42 -14.87 -11.51 15.32
N SER A 43 -14.19 -11.12 16.41
CA SER A 43 -14.50 -9.91 17.17
C SER A 43 -14.31 -8.60 16.38
N GLY A 44 -13.58 -8.63 15.25
CA GLY A 44 -13.54 -7.52 14.29
C GLY A 44 -12.62 -6.36 14.69
N ASP A 45 -11.49 -6.67 15.31
CA ASP A 45 -10.49 -5.67 15.72
C ASP A 45 -9.25 -5.82 14.81
N ALA A 46 -9.11 -4.91 13.84
CA ALA A 46 -8.08 -4.97 12.80
C ALA A 46 -6.66 -4.84 13.36
N ASP A 47 -6.51 -4.33 14.59
CA ASP A 47 -5.23 -4.24 15.28
C ASP A 47 -4.78 -5.58 15.88
N TYR A 48 -5.62 -6.63 15.82
CA TYR A 48 -5.31 -7.98 16.29
C TYR A 48 -5.39 -8.99 15.15
N TYR A 49 -4.26 -9.21 14.50
CA TYR A 49 -4.12 -10.24 13.48
C TYR A 49 -2.88 -11.10 13.71
N ILE A 50 -2.91 -12.31 13.13
CA ILE A 50 -1.74 -13.14 12.90
C ILE A 50 -1.71 -13.49 11.42
N GLN A 51 -0.54 -13.40 10.80
CA GLN A 51 -0.35 -13.71 9.40
C GLN A 51 0.85 -14.60 9.18
N THR A 52 0.87 -15.26 8.03
CA THR A 52 2.07 -15.95 7.58
C THR A 52 2.23 -15.79 6.09
N TRP A 53 3.49 -15.68 5.68
CA TRP A 53 3.92 -15.78 4.30
C TRP A 53 4.85 -16.99 4.15
N HIS A 54 4.72 -17.70 3.03
CA HIS A 54 5.54 -18.85 2.73
C HIS A 54 5.79 -18.98 1.23
N GLU A 55 7.06 -19.07 0.87
CA GLU A 55 7.52 -19.49 -0.44
C GLU A 55 7.96 -20.96 -0.41
N ARG A 56 7.67 -21.67 -1.51
CA ARG A 56 7.95 -23.09 -1.62
C ARG A 56 9.41 -23.43 -1.37
N GLY A 57 9.65 -24.19 -0.30
CA GLY A 57 11.01 -24.63 0.08
C GLY A 57 11.77 -23.63 0.96
N GLY A 58 11.16 -22.49 1.30
CA GLY A 58 11.61 -21.56 2.32
C GLY A 58 11.06 -21.89 3.71
N ALA A 59 11.33 -21.00 4.68
CA ALA A 59 10.65 -21.03 5.97
C ALA A 59 9.26 -20.36 5.84
N TYR A 60 8.41 -20.56 6.84
CA TYR A 60 7.24 -19.72 7.06
C TYR A 60 7.68 -18.48 7.83
N GLU A 61 7.40 -17.31 7.28
CA GLU A 61 7.49 -16.05 8.02
C GLU A 61 6.15 -15.85 8.70
N VAL A 62 6.14 -15.77 10.02
CA VAL A 62 4.93 -15.60 10.82
C VAL A 62 5.02 -14.29 11.55
N GLU A 63 3.95 -13.51 11.49
CA GLU A 63 3.86 -12.21 12.14
C GLU A 63 2.55 -12.07 12.89
N TYR A 64 2.54 -11.37 14.01
CA TYR A 64 1.31 -10.99 14.69
C TYR A 64 1.36 -9.58 15.22
N ARG A 65 0.22 -8.90 15.16
CA ARG A 65 0.01 -7.61 15.80
C ARG A 65 -0.91 -7.77 17.00
N ASP A 66 -0.49 -7.21 18.11
CA ASP A 66 -1.23 -7.21 19.38
C ASP A 66 -1.71 -5.79 19.69
N GLY A 67 -2.72 -5.31 18.98
CA GLY A 67 -3.44 -4.07 19.29
C GLY A 67 -2.73 -2.74 18.99
N SER A 68 -1.49 -2.76 18.48
CA SER A 68 -0.79 -1.55 18.01
C SER A 68 0.43 -1.90 17.15
N GLN A 69 0.92 -0.93 16.35
CA GLN A 69 2.13 -1.09 15.54
C GLN A 69 3.39 -1.38 16.38
N GLU A 70 3.53 -0.74 17.55
CA GLU A 70 4.62 -0.99 18.49
C GLU A 70 4.61 -2.43 19.06
N ARG A 71 3.47 -3.12 18.99
CA ARG A 71 3.29 -4.51 19.44
C ARG A 71 3.12 -5.45 18.24
N HIS A 72 3.99 -5.29 17.25
CA HIS A 72 4.09 -6.17 16.09
C HIS A 72 5.36 -7.03 16.20
N PHE A 73 5.23 -8.34 16.02
CA PHE A 73 6.33 -9.29 16.14
C PHE A 73 6.39 -10.25 14.96
N ALA A 74 7.60 -10.62 14.55
CA ALA A 74 7.88 -11.57 13.48
C ALA A 74 8.78 -12.72 13.95
N ALA A 75 8.55 -13.93 13.43
CA ALA A 75 9.40 -15.10 13.64
C ALA A 75 9.44 -15.97 12.37
N ARG A 76 10.50 -16.79 12.24
CA ARG A 76 10.60 -17.80 11.16
C ARG A 76 10.38 -19.20 11.69
N LEU A 77 9.44 -19.93 11.10
CA LEU A 77 9.08 -21.29 11.45
C LEU A 77 9.40 -22.24 10.29
N ALA A 78 9.90 -23.44 10.60
CA ALA A 78 10.44 -24.34 9.58
C ALA A 78 9.40 -25.27 8.94
N ASP A 79 8.23 -25.44 9.57
CA ASP A 79 7.20 -26.38 9.12
C ASP A 79 5.78 -25.87 9.40
N ALA A 80 4.84 -26.32 8.59
CA ALA A 80 3.43 -25.95 8.64
C ALA A 80 2.75 -26.35 9.95
N GLU A 81 3.20 -27.44 10.60
CA GLU A 81 2.59 -27.93 11.83
C GLU A 81 2.82 -26.93 12.98
N ALA A 82 4.04 -26.39 13.08
CA ALA A 82 4.36 -25.33 14.03
C ALA A 82 3.54 -24.06 13.78
N VAL A 83 3.37 -23.64 12.51
CA VAL A 83 2.56 -22.46 12.16
C VAL A 83 1.09 -22.66 12.55
N VAL A 84 0.52 -23.83 12.26
CA VAL A 84 -0.86 -24.17 12.65
C VAL A 84 -1.02 -24.15 14.17
N ALA A 85 -0.06 -24.69 14.91
CA ALA A 85 -0.10 -24.68 16.38
C ALA A 85 -0.12 -23.25 16.94
N VAL A 86 0.73 -22.37 16.41
CA VAL A 86 0.76 -20.94 16.77
C VAL A 86 -0.57 -20.26 16.44
N PHE A 87 -1.10 -20.45 15.23
CA PHE A 87 -2.36 -19.82 14.82
C PHE A 87 -3.56 -20.32 15.63
N VAL A 88 -3.62 -21.61 15.95
CA VAL A 88 -4.69 -22.17 16.81
C VAL A 88 -4.57 -21.64 18.23
N GLY A 89 -3.35 -21.58 18.78
CA GLY A 89 -3.10 -21.02 20.11
C GLY A 89 -3.49 -19.54 20.19
N TRP A 90 -3.14 -18.76 19.16
CA TRP A 90 -3.54 -17.36 19.01
C TRP A 90 -5.06 -17.20 18.87
N ALA A 91 -5.71 -18.03 18.05
CA ALA A 91 -7.16 -17.99 17.82
C ALA A 91 -7.98 -18.32 19.08
N LEU A 92 -7.44 -19.18 19.94
CA LEU A 92 -8.08 -19.62 21.19
C LEU A 92 -7.60 -18.84 22.42
N GLU A 93 -6.71 -17.86 22.25
CA GLU A 93 -6.12 -17.09 23.34
C GLU A 93 -5.49 -17.98 24.42
N THR A 94 -4.78 -19.03 23.99
CA THR A 94 -4.14 -19.97 24.92
C THR A 94 -2.93 -19.33 25.58
N ASP A 95 -2.83 -19.40 26.91
CA ASP A 95 -1.66 -18.89 27.63
C ASP A 95 -0.36 -19.50 27.08
N GLY A 96 0.61 -18.64 26.73
CA GLY A 96 1.91 -19.05 26.21
C GLY A 96 1.90 -19.53 24.75
N TRP A 97 0.87 -19.21 23.95
CA TRP A 97 0.79 -19.62 22.55
C TRP A 97 1.99 -19.17 21.68
N ALA A 98 2.68 -18.09 22.08
CA ALA A 98 3.85 -17.56 21.39
C ALA A 98 5.19 -18.14 21.92
N ASP A 99 5.17 -18.93 23.00
CA ASP A 99 6.38 -19.44 23.64
C ASP A 99 7.13 -20.42 22.72
N GLY A 100 8.47 -20.44 22.83
CA GLY A 100 9.31 -21.41 22.11
C GLY A 100 9.73 -21.00 20.70
N HIS A 101 9.39 -19.79 20.26
CA HIS A 101 9.80 -19.21 18.98
C HIS A 101 10.62 -17.92 19.18
N ASP A 102 11.52 -17.61 18.25
CA ASP A 102 12.40 -16.43 18.29
C ASP A 102 11.69 -15.19 17.71
N TRP A 103 10.69 -14.70 18.44
CA TRP A 103 9.95 -13.49 18.04
C TRP A 103 10.81 -12.24 18.19
N LYS A 104 10.81 -11.42 17.14
CA LYS A 104 11.46 -10.10 17.12
C LYS A 104 10.41 -9.03 16.91
N GLN A 105 10.49 -7.96 17.68
CA GLN A 105 9.65 -6.79 17.47
C GLN A 105 9.97 -6.19 16.10
N VAL A 106 8.93 -5.95 15.29
CA VAL A 106 9.06 -5.28 14.00
C VAL A 106 9.10 -3.79 14.27
N ASP A 107 10.23 -3.16 14.00
CA ASP A 107 10.39 -1.71 14.11
C ASP A 107 10.02 -1.06 12.77
N PHE A 108 8.97 -0.25 12.79
CA PHE A 108 8.54 0.54 11.63
C PHE A 108 9.13 1.96 11.65
N SER A 109 9.92 2.32 12.68
CA SER A 109 10.43 3.67 12.92
C SER A 109 11.87 3.91 12.44
N SER A 110 12.47 2.98 11.71
CA SER A 110 13.84 3.13 11.22
C SER A 110 14.01 2.73 9.75
N GLU A 111 13.56 3.58 8.84
CA GLU A 111 14.27 3.90 7.58
C GLU A 111 14.14 5.40 7.24
N VAL A 112 14.33 6.25 8.25
CA VAL A 112 14.89 7.59 8.03
C VAL A 112 16.02 7.77 9.04
N GLU A 113 17.14 7.10 8.79
CA GLU A 113 18.40 7.60 9.34
C GLU A 113 18.75 8.88 8.57
N ASP A 114 18.69 10.00 9.27
CA ASP A 114 19.25 11.26 8.84
C ASP A 114 20.66 11.06 8.26
N GLY A 115 20.77 11.31 6.96
CA GLY A 115 21.97 11.56 6.16
C GLY A 115 23.33 11.20 6.75
N GLU A 116 23.84 10.03 6.37
CA GLU A 116 25.26 9.81 6.09
C GLU A 116 25.40 8.57 5.17
N ASP A 117 25.59 8.81 3.86
CA ASP A 117 25.96 7.84 2.81
C ASP A 117 25.30 6.44 2.91
N ALA A 118 23.98 6.37 2.68
CA ALA A 118 23.35 5.11 2.28
C ALA A 118 24.11 4.57 1.06
N PRO A 119 24.47 3.27 1.02
CA PRO A 119 25.13 2.71 -0.16
C PRO A 119 24.25 2.95 -1.38
N ASP A 120 24.85 3.46 -2.46
CA ASP A 120 24.26 3.61 -3.79
C ASP A 120 23.94 2.21 -4.35
N ILE A 121 22.90 1.59 -3.79
CA ILE A 121 22.31 0.34 -4.24
C ILE A 121 21.45 0.74 -5.42
N ASP A 122 21.90 0.34 -6.62
CA ASP A 122 21.09 0.46 -7.82
C ASP A 122 19.75 -0.23 -7.54
N ALA A 123 18.64 0.50 -7.57
CA ALA A 123 17.32 -0.08 -7.33
C ALA A 123 16.96 -1.18 -8.36
N THR A 124 17.74 -1.29 -9.45
CA THR A 124 17.68 -2.36 -10.44
C THR A 124 18.76 -3.44 -10.28
N GLU A 125 19.51 -3.48 -9.18
CA GLU A 125 20.62 -4.43 -8.93
C GLU A 125 20.18 -5.92 -9.01
N GLY A 126 18.89 -6.21 -8.82
CA GLY A 126 18.30 -7.53 -8.99
C GLY A 126 17.82 -7.88 -10.40
N PHE A 127 17.98 -6.98 -11.38
CA PHE A 127 17.52 -7.17 -12.75
C PHE A 127 18.60 -7.87 -13.57
N ASP A 128 18.20 -8.83 -14.42
CA ASP A 128 19.09 -9.43 -15.41
C ASP A 128 18.82 -8.71 -16.73
N ASP A 129 19.47 -7.56 -16.93
CA ASP A 129 19.24 -6.67 -18.08
C ASP A 129 19.17 -7.41 -19.43
N GLU A 130 19.99 -8.44 -19.64
CA GLU A 130 19.99 -9.19 -20.90
C GLU A 130 18.81 -10.16 -21.00
N ALA A 131 18.50 -10.89 -19.92
CA ALA A 131 17.39 -11.83 -19.90
C ALA A 131 16.03 -11.13 -19.88
N ASP A 132 15.91 -10.05 -19.10
CA ASP A 132 14.70 -9.25 -18.94
C ASP A 132 14.39 -8.51 -20.24
N ALA A 133 15.38 -7.91 -20.90
CA ALA A 133 15.20 -7.32 -22.24
C ALA A 133 14.78 -8.36 -23.28
N ARG A 134 15.38 -9.56 -23.26
CA ARG A 134 14.97 -10.65 -24.17
C ARG A 134 13.53 -11.10 -23.91
N ALA A 135 13.09 -11.11 -22.65
CA ALA A 135 11.72 -11.45 -22.29
C ALA A 135 10.74 -10.37 -22.77
N ALA A 136 11.06 -9.08 -22.61
CA ALA A 136 10.29 -7.96 -23.14
C ALA A 136 10.22 -7.97 -24.68
N ASP A 137 11.33 -8.25 -25.36
CA ASP A 137 11.42 -8.34 -26.82
C ASP A 137 10.63 -9.53 -27.41
N ALA A 138 10.33 -10.54 -26.59
CA ALA A 138 9.55 -11.72 -27.01
C ALA A 138 8.03 -11.50 -26.91
N LEU A 139 7.58 -10.40 -26.31
CA LEU A 139 6.15 -10.06 -26.21
C LEU A 139 5.57 -9.75 -27.60
N ASP A 140 4.27 -9.98 -27.73
CA ASP A 140 3.52 -9.44 -28.87
C ASP A 140 3.63 -7.90 -28.88
N PRO A 141 3.80 -7.24 -30.05
CA PRO A 141 3.98 -5.80 -30.10
C PRO A 141 2.83 -4.99 -29.50
N GLU A 142 1.57 -5.41 -29.67
CA GLU A 142 0.42 -4.70 -29.11
C GLU A 142 0.41 -4.83 -27.59
N LEU A 143 0.67 -6.05 -27.09
CA LEU A 143 0.78 -6.31 -25.65
C LEU A 143 1.95 -5.54 -25.00
N ARG A 144 3.08 -5.44 -25.72
CA ARG A 144 4.24 -4.69 -25.27
C ARG A 144 3.95 -3.19 -25.18
N GLU A 145 3.29 -2.62 -26.19
CA GLU A 145 2.92 -1.20 -26.20
C GLU A 145 2.01 -0.86 -25.01
N GLU A 146 1.01 -1.69 -24.74
CA GLU A 146 0.12 -1.53 -23.58
C GLU A 146 0.89 -1.64 -22.26
N ALA A 147 1.81 -2.60 -22.15
CA ALA A 147 2.64 -2.77 -20.95
C ALA A 147 3.61 -1.59 -20.74
N GLU A 148 4.18 -1.04 -21.81
CA GLU A 148 5.02 0.17 -21.78
C GLU A 148 4.22 1.41 -21.35
N GLU A 149 2.99 1.57 -21.83
CA GLU A 149 2.09 2.65 -21.42
C GLU A 149 1.78 2.57 -19.92
N HIS A 150 1.33 1.40 -19.44
CA HIS A 150 0.99 1.19 -18.04
C HIS A 150 2.21 1.34 -17.11
N ALA A 151 3.34 0.70 -17.44
CA ALA A 151 4.59 0.85 -16.70
C ALA A 151 5.04 2.33 -16.66
N GLY A 152 4.88 3.04 -17.77
CA GLY A 152 5.18 4.46 -17.87
C GLY A 152 4.36 5.29 -16.89
N VAL A 153 3.08 4.99 -16.69
CA VAL A 153 2.24 5.69 -15.71
C VAL A 153 2.73 5.46 -14.28
N LEU A 154 3.03 4.21 -13.89
CA LEU A 154 3.51 3.87 -12.55
C LEU A 154 4.88 4.49 -12.23
N VAL A 155 5.84 4.39 -13.16
CA VAL A 155 7.15 5.06 -13.04
C VAL A 155 7.00 6.57 -12.88
N ARG A 156 6.10 7.19 -13.66
CA ARG A 156 5.85 8.62 -13.56
C ARG A 156 5.10 9.01 -12.28
N GLY A 157 4.31 8.10 -11.71
CA GLY A 157 3.65 8.21 -10.43
C GLY A 157 4.64 8.35 -9.27
N GLY A 158 5.74 7.57 -9.29
CA GLY A 158 6.89 7.76 -8.41
C GLY A 158 6.67 7.39 -6.94
N PHE A 159 5.73 6.49 -6.66
CA PHE A 159 5.47 5.95 -5.32
C PHE A 159 6.14 4.60 -5.06
N GLU A 160 6.39 3.83 -6.11
CA GLU A 160 6.83 2.43 -6.05
C GLU A 160 8.25 2.28 -6.58
N LEU A 161 8.90 1.23 -6.12
CA LEU A 161 10.23 0.79 -6.53
C LEU A 161 10.16 0.04 -7.87
N PRO A 162 11.24 -0.03 -8.65
CA PRO A 162 11.18 -0.60 -10.00
C PRO A 162 10.80 -2.09 -9.99
N GLY A 163 11.16 -2.83 -8.93
CA GLY A 163 10.72 -4.21 -8.73
C GLY A 163 9.23 -4.33 -8.49
N GLU A 164 8.66 -3.48 -7.63
CA GLU A 164 7.23 -3.42 -7.32
C GLU A 164 6.42 -3.02 -8.56
N ILE A 165 6.89 -2.02 -9.32
CA ILE A 165 6.29 -1.62 -10.59
C ILE A 165 6.27 -2.80 -11.58
N ALA A 166 7.35 -3.58 -11.67
CA ALA A 166 7.38 -4.73 -12.57
C ALA A 166 6.39 -5.84 -12.16
N GLU A 167 6.16 -6.04 -10.87
CA GLU A 167 5.14 -6.94 -10.35
C GLU A 167 3.74 -6.40 -10.65
N ALA A 168 3.47 -5.13 -10.37
CA ALA A 168 2.20 -4.47 -10.66
C ALA A 168 1.85 -4.53 -12.16
N VAL A 169 2.83 -4.29 -13.04
CA VAL A 169 2.64 -4.43 -14.50
C VAL A 169 2.32 -5.87 -14.88
N SER A 170 3.04 -6.84 -14.33
CA SER A 170 2.76 -8.27 -14.57
C SER A 170 1.34 -8.65 -14.13
N ASP A 171 0.91 -8.17 -12.96
CA ASP A 171 -0.40 -8.46 -12.39
C ASP A 171 -1.54 -7.79 -13.16
N TYR A 172 -1.32 -6.61 -13.73
CA TYR A 172 -2.31 -5.91 -14.58
C TYR A 172 -2.75 -6.77 -15.77
N PHE A 173 -1.83 -7.53 -16.37
CA PHE A 173 -2.13 -8.41 -17.50
C PHE A 173 -2.59 -9.81 -17.10
N TYR A 174 -2.73 -10.11 -15.81
CA TYR A 174 -3.16 -11.41 -15.36
C TYR A 174 -4.62 -11.66 -15.75
N GLU A 175 -4.84 -12.59 -16.70
CA GLU A 175 -6.15 -12.99 -17.17
C GLU A 175 -6.21 -14.51 -17.33
N ASP A 176 -7.35 -15.11 -16.94
CA ASP A 176 -7.65 -16.54 -17.12
C ASP A 176 -6.55 -17.51 -16.65
N GLY A 177 -5.83 -17.15 -15.57
CA GLY A 177 -4.78 -17.98 -14.98
C GLY A 177 -3.44 -17.94 -15.71
N GLY A 178 -3.31 -17.08 -16.71
CA GLY A 178 -2.07 -16.79 -17.43
C GLY A 178 -1.51 -15.42 -17.09
N THR A 179 -0.22 -15.26 -17.33
CA THR A 179 0.50 -13.99 -17.18
C THR A 179 1.16 -13.67 -18.52
N PRO A 180 0.44 -13.03 -19.46
CA PRO A 180 0.95 -12.70 -20.79
C PRO A 180 2.23 -11.87 -20.73
N VAL A 181 2.35 -11.00 -19.72
CA VAL A 181 3.55 -10.23 -19.41
C VAL A 181 4.16 -10.76 -18.12
N SER A 182 5.17 -11.63 -18.21
CA SER A 182 5.88 -12.10 -17.01
C SER A 182 6.61 -10.96 -16.28
N VAL A 183 6.86 -11.11 -14.98
CA VAL A 183 7.67 -10.16 -14.19
C VAL A 183 9.04 -9.86 -14.85
N ALA A 184 9.72 -10.87 -15.44
CA ALA A 184 10.98 -10.64 -16.16
C ALA A 184 10.79 -9.74 -17.40
N ALA A 185 9.71 -9.95 -18.17
CA ALA A 185 9.38 -9.08 -19.29
C ALA A 185 9.00 -7.67 -18.83
N ALA A 186 8.27 -7.54 -17.72
CA ALA A 186 7.95 -6.27 -17.10
C ALA A 186 9.21 -5.53 -16.62
N ARG A 187 10.16 -6.21 -15.98
CA ARG A 187 11.48 -5.64 -15.62
C ARG A 187 12.22 -5.10 -16.84
N GLY A 188 12.18 -5.82 -17.95
CA GLY A 188 12.77 -5.41 -19.23
C GLY A 188 12.17 -4.13 -19.82
N ILE A 189 10.92 -3.82 -19.46
CA ILE A 189 10.21 -2.58 -19.81
C ILE A 189 10.50 -1.47 -18.78
N VAL A 190 10.39 -1.78 -17.49
CA VAL A 190 10.52 -0.83 -16.38
C VAL A 190 11.94 -0.29 -16.27
N GLY A 191 12.97 -1.13 -16.41
CA GLY A 191 14.37 -0.72 -16.24
C GLY A 191 14.77 0.46 -17.15
N PRO A 192 14.50 0.41 -18.47
CA PRO A 192 14.70 1.56 -19.36
C PRO A 192 13.92 2.82 -18.96
N LEU A 193 12.63 2.68 -18.63
CA LEU A 193 11.76 3.80 -18.23
C LEU A 193 12.24 4.45 -16.92
N TRP A 194 12.68 3.65 -15.96
CA TRP A 194 13.25 4.10 -14.69
C TRP A 194 14.50 4.95 -14.92
N ARG A 195 15.44 4.46 -15.75
CA ARG A 195 16.67 5.20 -16.09
C ARG A 195 16.38 6.51 -16.84
N GLU A 196 15.41 6.51 -17.74
CA GLU A 196 14.95 7.73 -18.41
C GLU A 196 14.40 8.74 -17.40
N ARG A 197 13.52 8.29 -16.49
CA ARG A 197 12.95 9.15 -15.45
C ARG A 197 14.01 9.69 -14.47
N LEU A 198 15.02 8.90 -14.08
CA LEU A 198 16.17 9.38 -13.31
C LEU A 198 16.95 10.49 -14.06
N ALA A 199 17.14 10.34 -15.37
CA ALA A 199 17.80 11.36 -16.18
C ALA A 199 16.97 12.66 -16.31
N GLU A 200 15.63 12.54 -16.43
CA GLU A 200 14.73 13.68 -16.39
C GLU A 200 14.81 14.43 -15.05
N GLN A 201 14.82 13.68 -13.93
CA GLN A 201 14.86 14.22 -12.57
C GLN A 201 16.05 15.15 -12.32
N ALA A 202 17.20 14.88 -12.94
CA ALA A 202 18.38 15.71 -12.83
C ALA A 202 18.19 17.16 -13.36
N THR A 203 17.14 17.40 -14.14
CA THR A 203 16.80 18.71 -14.70
C THR A 203 15.71 19.45 -13.94
N TRP A 204 15.07 18.81 -12.96
CA TRP A 204 13.94 19.37 -12.24
C TRP A 204 14.39 20.44 -11.23
N PRO A 205 13.52 21.41 -10.90
CA PRO A 205 13.78 22.33 -9.79
C PRO A 205 13.92 21.56 -8.47
N GLU A 206 14.53 22.18 -7.46
CA GLU A 206 14.72 21.60 -6.12
C GLU A 206 13.38 21.11 -5.53
N VAL A 207 12.35 21.96 -5.59
CA VAL A 207 10.98 21.68 -5.12
C VAL A 207 10.05 21.57 -6.31
N THR A 208 9.31 20.45 -6.41
CA THR A 208 8.25 20.21 -7.40
C THR A 208 6.86 20.32 -6.77
N ASP A 209 5.80 20.26 -7.57
CA ASP A 209 4.43 20.32 -7.03
C ASP A 209 4.09 19.11 -6.14
N PRO A 210 4.48 17.86 -6.46
CA PRO A 210 4.32 16.75 -5.52
C PRO A 210 5.02 16.94 -4.17
N ASP A 211 6.18 17.60 -4.12
CA ASP A 211 6.84 17.94 -2.85
C ASP A 211 6.00 18.92 -2.00
N ARG A 212 5.32 19.86 -2.67
CA ARG A 212 4.37 20.79 -2.03
C ARG A 212 3.10 20.09 -1.56
N VAL A 213 2.61 19.12 -2.32
CA VAL A 213 1.49 18.26 -1.89
C VAL A 213 1.89 17.50 -0.63
N GLY A 214 3.08 16.88 -0.62
CA GLY A 214 3.64 16.22 0.57
C GLY A 214 3.70 17.16 1.77
N THR A 215 4.28 18.35 1.61
CA THR A 215 4.34 19.39 2.66
C THR A 215 2.95 19.74 3.21
N ALA A 216 1.94 19.87 2.34
CA ALA A 216 0.58 20.15 2.77
C ALA A 216 -0.03 18.97 3.56
N PHE A 217 0.23 17.74 3.12
CA PHE A 217 -0.25 16.52 3.79
C PHE A 217 0.39 16.35 5.17
N ASP A 218 1.70 16.58 5.29
CA ASP A 218 2.43 16.54 6.57
C ASP A 218 1.87 17.58 7.54
N ALA A 219 1.66 18.82 7.07
CA ALA A 219 1.06 19.89 7.89
C ALA A 219 -0.38 19.59 8.33
N LEU A 220 -1.15 18.83 7.53
CA LEU A 220 -2.50 18.39 7.88
C LEU A 220 -2.45 17.27 8.93
N ALA A 221 -1.53 16.32 8.79
CA ALA A 221 -1.28 15.26 9.78
C ALA A 221 -0.94 15.84 11.16
N GLU A 222 -0.05 16.84 11.22
CA GLU A 222 0.29 17.54 12.48
C GLU A 222 -0.93 18.24 13.14
N ARG A 223 -2.00 18.50 12.38
CA ARG A 223 -3.23 19.17 12.84
C ARG A 223 -4.38 18.20 13.13
N GLY A 224 -4.07 16.92 13.26
CA GLY A 224 -5.04 15.85 13.57
C GLY A 224 -5.96 15.51 12.40
N ILE A 225 -5.44 15.59 11.16
CA ILE A 225 -6.12 15.12 9.95
C ILE A 225 -5.30 13.97 9.37
N THR A 226 -5.88 12.77 9.34
CA THR A 226 -5.24 11.61 8.72
C THR A 226 -5.01 11.86 7.23
N ALA A 227 -3.74 12.03 6.83
CA ALA A 227 -3.35 12.36 5.48
C ALA A 227 -2.67 11.16 4.81
N ARG A 228 -3.17 10.71 3.66
CA ARG A 228 -2.59 9.59 2.89
C ARG A 228 -2.49 9.89 1.40
N MET A 229 -1.28 9.81 0.87
CA MET A 229 -0.97 10.04 -0.54
C MET A 229 -0.96 8.69 -1.28
N ASN A 230 -1.48 8.67 -2.51
CA ASN A 230 -1.55 7.45 -3.34
C ASN A 230 -2.03 6.24 -2.55
N PHE A 231 -3.21 6.38 -1.95
CA PHE A 231 -3.74 5.43 -0.99
C PHE A 231 -4.89 4.67 -1.63
N THR A 232 -4.69 3.37 -1.79
CA THR A 232 -5.60 2.36 -2.37
C THR A 232 -6.03 2.62 -3.82
N CYS A 233 -6.72 1.65 -4.42
CA CYS A 233 -6.95 1.62 -5.87
C CYS A 233 -7.97 2.65 -6.36
N CYS A 234 -8.98 2.97 -5.56
CA CYS A 234 -10.04 3.90 -5.94
C CYS A 234 -10.67 4.62 -4.74
N GLY A 235 -11.46 5.66 -5.01
CA GLY A 235 -12.07 6.48 -3.96
C GLY A 235 -13.01 5.72 -3.02
N ASN A 236 -13.71 4.68 -3.50
CA ASN A 236 -14.58 3.87 -2.65
C ASN A 236 -13.80 2.99 -1.68
N CYS A 237 -12.71 2.36 -2.14
CA CYS A 237 -11.79 1.63 -1.26
C CYS A 237 -11.17 2.59 -0.25
N GLY A 238 -10.77 3.79 -0.70
CA GLY A 238 -10.14 4.77 0.18
C GLY A 238 -11.07 5.21 1.30
N LEU A 239 -12.34 5.47 0.99
CA LEU A 239 -13.34 5.80 2.01
C LEU A 239 -13.63 4.64 2.97
N ALA A 240 -13.50 3.39 2.52
CA ALA A 240 -13.69 2.22 3.37
C ALA A 240 -12.49 1.97 4.30
N GLU A 241 -11.27 2.27 3.84
CA GLU A 241 -10.01 1.92 4.51
C GLU A 241 -9.43 3.07 5.35
N ILE A 242 -9.64 4.34 4.98
CA ILE A 242 -8.99 5.50 5.61
C ILE A 242 -9.31 5.64 7.11
N GLY A 243 -10.42 5.08 7.58
CA GLY A 243 -10.75 5.04 9.00
C GLY A 243 -9.76 4.25 9.84
N ALA A 244 -9.14 3.20 9.27
CA ALA A 244 -8.11 2.39 9.94
C ALA A 244 -6.76 3.11 10.04
N GLU A 245 -6.54 4.14 9.23
CA GLU A 245 -5.31 4.94 9.21
C GLU A 245 -5.30 6.04 10.29
N ALA A 246 -6.41 6.23 11.00
CA ALA A 246 -6.61 7.30 11.96
C ALA A 246 -5.79 7.11 13.24
N ALA A 247 -4.98 8.10 13.59
CA ALA A 247 -4.35 8.14 14.90
C ALA A 247 -5.39 8.51 15.99
N GLU A 248 -5.10 8.17 17.25
CA GLU A 248 -5.95 8.58 18.37
C GLU A 248 -6.08 10.11 18.43
N GLY A 249 -7.31 10.60 18.28
CA GLY A 249 -7.62 12.04 18.30
C GLY A 249 -7.68 12.70 16.92
N ASP A 250 -7.39 11.98 15.83
CA ASP A 250 -7.64 12.47 14.48
C ASP A 250 -9.14 12.72 14.29
N ARG A 251 -9.47 13.91 13.81
CA ARG A 251 -10.87 14.38 13.66
C ARG A 251 -11.38 14.28 12.23
N GLY A 252 -10.49 14.08 11.28
CA GLY A 252 -10.82 14.00 9.86
C GLY A 252 -9.71 13.38 9.06
N PHE A 253 -9.95 13.27 7.76
CA PHE A 253 -9.01 12.67 6.83
C PHE A 253 -8.94 13.45 5.53
N VAL A 254 -7.85 13.23 4.80
CA VAL A 254 -7.65 13.64 3.42
C VAL A 254 -6.84 12.56 2.69
N PHE A 255 -7.24 12.21 1.48
CA PHE A 255 -6.45 11.31 0.64
C PHE A 255 -6.68 11.55 -0.86
N PHE A 256 -5.74 11.05 -1.66
CA PHE A 256 -5.95 10.76 -3.08
C PHE A 256 -5.49 9.32 -3.36
N HIS A 257 -6.08 8.69 -4.38
CA HIS A 257 -5.89 7.27 -4.67
C HIS A 257 -5.11 7.04 -5.98
N TYR A 258 -4.84 5.78 -6.34
CA TYR A 258 -4.00 5.43 -7.49
C TYR A 258 -4.48 6.11 -8.79
N GLN A 259 -5.77 6.00 -9.11
CA GLN A 259 -6.32 6.64 -10.32
C GLN A 259 -6.26 8.19 -10.30
N ASP A 260 -6.19 8.83 -9.13
CA ASP A 260 -5.97 10.28 -9.07
C ASP A 260 -4.52 10.61 -9.43
N THR A 261 -3.57 9.78 -9.01
CA THR A 261 -2.16 9.85 -9.41
C THR A 261 -2.01 9.64 -10.92
N GLU A 262 -2.64 8.61 -11.48
CA GLU A 262 -2.63 8.32 -12.93
C GLU A 262 -3.13 9.53 -13.73
N ARG A 263 -4.28 10.10 -13.34
CA ARG A 263 -4.82 11.31 -13.94
C ARG A 263 -3.86 12.50 -13.84
N ALA A 264 -3.18 12.68 -12.71
CA ALA A 264 -2.20 13.75 -12.52
C ALA A 264 -0.96 13.56 -13.41
N VAL A 265 -0.49 12.32 -13.57
CA VAL A 265 0.60 11.94 -14.49
C VAL A 265 0.23 12.29 -15.94
N GLU A 266 -1.04 12.13 -16.33
CA GLU A 266 -1.56 12.48 -17.65
C GLU A 266 -1.82 13.98 -17.84
N GLY A 267 -1.52 14.81 -16.84
CA GLY A 267 -1.69 16.27 -16.88
C GLY A 267 -3.09 16.76 -16.48
N GLY A 268 -3.89 15.90 -15.87
CA GLY A 268 -5.16 16.27 -15.24
C GLY A 268 -4.97 16.81 -13.82
N ALA A 269 -6.05 17.37 -13.27
CA ALA A 269 -6.09 17.78 -11.87
C ALA A 269 -5.95 16.59 -10.90
N LEU A 270 -5.29 16.80 -9.76
CA LEU A 270 -5.27 15.84 -8.64
C LEU A 270 -6.50 16.08 -7.77
N CYS A 271 -7.35 15.07 -7.65
CA CYS A 271 -8.59 15.16 -6.89
C CYS A 271 -8.41 14.57 -5.48
N LEU A 272 -8.68 15.35 -4.44
CA LEU A 272 -8.55 14.94 -3.05
C LEU A 272 -9.93 14.72 -2.43
N ARG A 273 -10.08 13.58 -1.77
CA ARG A 273 -11.24 13.25 -0.94
C ARG A 273 -10.91 13.60 0.50
N TYR A 274 -11.91 14.08 1.23
CA TYR A 274 -11.75 14.50 2.61
C TYR A 274 -13.05 14.29 3.38
N GLY A 275 -12.95 14.22 4.69
CA GLY A 275 -14.09 13.96 5.55
C GLY A 275 -13.74 14.02 7.01
N VAL A 276 -14.74 13.79 7.85
CA VAL A 276 -14.57 13.62 9.29
C VAL A 276 -14.48 12.14 9.60
N HIS A 277 -13.63 11.78 10.56
CA HIS A 277 -13.73 10.45 11.18
C HIS A 277 -14.97 10.44 12.07
N HIS A 278 -15.77 9.38 11.98
CA HIS A 278 -16.92 9.23 12.84
C HIS A 278 -16.45 8.84 14.26
N GLY A 279 -16.23 9.84 15.11
CA GLY A 279 -16.02 9.65 16.55
C GLY A 279 -17.29 9.16 17.24
N THR A 280 -17.12 8.23 18.18
CA THR A 280 -18.07 7.46 19.01
C THR A 280 -19.00 8.27 19.94
N GLY A 281 -19.53 9.40 19.48
CA GLY A 281 -20.52 10.21 20.20
C GLY A 281 -21.89 10.09 19.53
N GLU A 282 -22.92 9.75 20.32
CA GLU A 282 -24.32 9.84 19.92
C GLU A 282 -24.67 11.28 19.48
N GLY A 283 -24.51 11.57 18.20
CA GLY A 283 -24.88 12.84 17.56
C GLY A 283 -25.84 12.58 16.42
N ASP A 284 -26.90 13.39 16.33
CA ASP A 284 -28.10 13.20 15.51
C ASP A 284 -27.92 13.37 13.99
N GLY A 285 -26.82 12.89 13.40
CA GLY A 285 -26.65 12.79 11.94
C GLY A 285 -26.72 14.10 11.14
N SER A 286 -26.85 15.26 11.82
CA SER A 286 -27.01 16.58 11.19
C SER A 286 -25.73 17.43 11.16
N GLY A 287 -24.72 17.06 11.97
CA GLY A 287 -23.42 17.75 12.06
C GLY A 287 -22.40 17.41 10.97
N GLY A 288 -22.52 16.24 10.33
CA GLY A 288 -21.46 15.69 9.47
C GLY A 288 -21.08 16.56 8.25
N LYS A 289 -22.04 17.20 7.58
CA LYS A 289 -21.73 18.05 6.41
C LYS A 289 -21.02 19.35 6.77
N GLY A 290 -21.38 19.96 7.91
CA GLY A 290 -20.75 21.19 8.38
C GLY A 290 -19.30 20.95 8.78
N ASP A 291 -19.05 19.82 9.45
CA ASP A 291 -17.72 19.44 9.90
C ASP A 291 -16.84 18.97 8.72
N THR A 292 -17.37 18.20 7.77
CA THR A 292 -16.66 17.86 6.52
C THR A 292 -16.27 19.11 5.74
N ALA A 293 -17.17 20.09 5.59
CA ALA A 293 -16.84 21.35 4.93
C ALA A 293 -15.76 22.14 5.70
N SER A 294 -15.66 21.96 7.02
CA SER A 294 -14.56 22.52 7.81
C SER A 294 -13.24 21.86 7.50
N ILE A 295 -13.19 20.52 7.46
CA ILE A 295 -12.01 19.77 7.01
C ILE A 295 -11.59 20.21 5.61
N GLY A 296 -12.54 20.31 4.67
CA GLY A 296 -12.25 20.74 3.30
C GLY A 296 -11.63 22.14 3.22
N ARG A 297 -12.07 23.09 4.06
CA ARG A 297 -11.44 24.43 4.14
C ARG A 297 -10.02 24.37 4.66
N GLU A 298 -9.74 23.48 5.61
CA GLU A 298 -8.39 23.31 6.16
C GLU A 298 -7.45 22.67 5.16
N VAL A 299 -7.92 21.66 4.43
CA VAL A 299 -7.17 21.02 3.33
C VAL A 299 -6.87 22.05 2.23
N ALA A 300 -7.90 22.77 1.76
CA ALA A 300 -7.73 23.80 0.74
C ALA A 300 -6.74 24.91 1.19
N ALA A 301 -6.81 25.33 2.46
CA ALA A 301 -5.88 26.31 3.00
C ALA A 301 -4.44 25.79 3.04
N ALA A 302 -4.22 24.55 3.49
CA ALA A 302 -2.89 23.94 3.54
C ALA A 302 -2.25 23.82 2.14
N LEU A 303 -3.04 23.42 1.13
CA LEU A 303 -2.58 23.37 -0.27
C LEU A 303 -2.20 24.76 -0.80
N VAL A 304 -3.01 25.78 -0.54
CA VAL A 304 -2.71 27.17 -0.92
C VAL A 304 -1.47 27.70 -0.20
N GLU A 305 -1.30 27.36 1.09
CA GLU A 305 -0.11 27.72 1.87
C GLU A 305 1.16 27.06 1.34
N ALA A 306 1.07 25.82 0.83
CA ALA A 306 2.13 25.15 0.08
C ALA A 306 2.34 25.72 -1.35
N GLY A 307 1.51 26.70 -1.75
CA GLY A 307 1.61 27.41 -3.02
C GLY A 307 1.03 26.66 -4.21
N LEU A 308 0.07 25.77 -3.98
CA LEU A 308 -0.66 25.03 -5.02
C LEU A 308 -1.94 25.76 -5.43
N GLY A 309 -2.36 25.57 -6.69
CA GLY A 309 -3.67 26.00 -7.16
C GLY A 309 -4.77 25.10 -6.62
N VAL A 310 -5.87 25.66 -6.12
CA VAL A 310 -6.98 24.89 -5.55
C VAL A 310 -8.30 25.31 -6.20
N VAL A 311 -9.04 24.32 -6.69
CA VAL A 311 -10.39 24.46 -7.23
C VAL A 311 -11.36 23.68 -6.33
N TRP A 312 -12.11 24.43 -5.53
CA TRP A 312 -13.16 23.89 -4.68
C TRP A 312 -14.16 25.00 -4.31
N ASP A 313 -15.46 24.72 -4.35
CA ASP A 313 -16.53 25.69 -4.14
C ASP A 313 -17.06 25.74 -2.70
N GLY A 314 -16.51 24.91 -1.81
CA GLY A 314 -16.94 24.77 -0.43
C GLY A 314 -17.97 23.68 -0.19
N ASP A 315 -18.45 22.98 -1.22
CA ASP A 315 -19.39 21.86 -1.08
C ASP A 315 -18.68 20.62 -0.52
N PRO A 316 -19.07 20.12 0.68
CA PRO A 316 -18.52 18.90 1.26
C PRO A 316 -18.80 17.62 0.44
N GLY A 317 -19.68 17.69 -0.56
CA GLY A 317 -19.94 16.59 -1.49
C GLY A 317 -19.03 16.57 -2.73
N GLN A 318 -18.18 17.59 -2.92
CA GLN A 318 -17.25 17.68 -4.03
C GLN A 318 -15.80 17.45 -3.55
N ALA A 319 -15.01 16.79 -4.38
CA ALA A 319 -13.57 16.68 -4.18
C ALA A 319 -12.89 18.06 -4.28
N ILE A 320 -11.75 18.20 -3.61
CA ILE A 320 -10.87 19.35 -3.79
C ILE A 320 -9.93 19.02 -4.95
N GLU A 321 -9.91 19.86 -5.99
CA GLU A 321 -9.01 19.66 -7.12
C GLU A 321 -7.78 20.57 -7.00
N VAL A 322 -6.59 20.00 -7.23
CA VAL A 322 -5.34 20.76 -7.39
C VAL A 322 -5.10 20.97 -8.88
N ASP A 323 -5.25 22.22 -9.33
CA ASP A 323 -5.14 22.64 -10.73
C ASP A 323 -4.73 24.13 -10.81
N PRO A 324 -3.74 24.51 -11.65
CA PRO A 324 -2.85 23.64 -12.42
C PRO A 324 -1.89 22.83 -11.54
N LEU A 325 -1.47 21.67 -12.03
CA LEU A 325 -0.52 20.78 -11.36
C LEU A 325 0.51 20.23 -12.36
N ASP A 326 1.80 20.40 -12.08
CA ASP A 326 2.91 19.80 -12.83
C ASP A 326 3.43 18.57 -12.08
N TRP A 327 2.90 17.39 -12.43
CA TRP A 327 3.23 16.14 -11.72
C TRP A 327 4.65 15.64 -12.04
N ARG A 328 5.59 15.97 -11.14
CA ARG A 328 6.99 15.55 -11.18
C ARG A 328 7.43 14.98 -9.85
N LYS A 329 6.79 13.87 -9.45
CA LYS A 329 7.16 13.16 -8.23
C LYS A 329 8.47 12.42 -8.47
N ARG A 330 9.42 12.61 -7.55
CA ARG A 330 10.70 11.91 -7.59
C ARG A 330 10.48 10.44 -7.25
N LEU A 331 11.21 9.60 -7.98
CA LEU A 331 11.34 8.19 -7.68
C LEU A 331 11.90 8.01 -6.25
N PRO A 332 11.42 7.02 -5.49
CA PRO A 332 11.93 6.72 -4.16
C PRO A 332 13.43 6.39 -4.18
N THR A 333 14.14 6.85 -3.16
CA THR A 333 15.56 6.56 -2.90
C THR A 333 15.66 5.70 -1.66
N TYR A 334 16.52 4.69 -1.69
CA TYR A 334 16.94 3.91 -0.52
C TYR A 334 18.07 4.61 0.23
#